data_AF-A0A3R7AHQ4-F1
#
_entry.id   AF-A0A3R7AHQ4-F1
#
_cell.length_a   1.000
_cell.length_b   1.000
_cell.length_c   1.000
_cell.angle_alpha   90.00
_cell.angle_beta   90.00
_cell.angle_gamma   90.00
#
_symmetry.space_group_name_H-M   'P 1'
#
loop_
_entity.id
_entity.type
_entity.pdbx_description
1 polymer ?
#
loop_
_entity_poly.entity_id
_entity_poly.type
_entity_poly.pdbx_seq_one_letter_code
_entity_poly.pdbx_strand_id
1 'polypeptide(L)'
;MKWIKSQKGAAALIASMVVATVMLTIVLSVLYVSLNMRSSLFSFVDSIQSFYSAESGVGEALMQLRREPNNFSFNNFTVGGITTATNFIEVAGTCDLPPECQYVPGTGWWGEYFNLSVNHPDMEVNPYPGPTPTPTEHDWYDDIYKTYEQIDASLQFAVSGWFPYDGTVWEDREGFAHDYHFTQHWRARVTAPSNGNYTYTLNSDDDSWVLVGGIVVVNNSGTHAAFTKTGDIFLSAGNNIVEIYFAERHTVESGFSFYFSDPNLIITPWPEGCGEDPECNSNIESIASTTRATRQARYTCNQEIENCAWTELAP
;
A
#
# COMPACT_ATOMS: atom_id res chain seq x y z
N MET A 1 -18.07 -21.34 16.30
CA MET A 1 -17.90 -19.87 16.29
C MET A 1 -16.42 -19.58 16.22
N LYS A 2 -16.04 -18.66 15.31
CA LYS A 2 -14.67 -18.31 14.85
C LYS A 2 -14.01 -19.40 13.97
N TRP A 3 -13.44 -19.07 12.81
CA TRP A 3 -12.79 -17.83 12.41
C TRP A 3 -13.15 -17.42 10.98
N ILE A 4 -13.74 -16.23 10.83
CA ILE A 4 -13.63 -15.46 9.59
C ILE A 4 -12.24 -14.84 9.65
N LYS A 5 -11.37 -15.19 8.71
CA LYS A 5 -10.18 -14.42 8.45
C LYS A 5 -10.24 -13.90 7.03
N SER A 6 -10.27 -12.59 6.97
CA SER A 6 -10.25 -11.75 5.78
C SER A 6 -9.06 -12.13 4.88
N GLN A 7 -9.34 -12.69 3.70
CA GLN A 7 -8.33 -12.85 2.67
C GLN A 7 -8.12 -11.49 1.98
N LYS A 8 -6.89 -10.96 2.00
CA LYS A 8 -6.55 -9.77 1.20
C LYS A 8 -6.52 -10.14 -0.28
N GLY A 9 -7.03 -9.25 -1.14
CA GLY A 9 -7.37 -9.54 -2.54
C GLY A 9 -6.26 -10.18 -3.39
N ALA A 10 -4.98 -9.80 -3.20
CA ALA A 10 -3.86 -10.36 -3.97
C ALA A 10 -3.65 -11.87 -3.74
N ALA A 11 -3.72 -12.33 -2.48
CA ALA A 11 -3.58 -13.74 -2.14
C ALA A 11 -4.71 -14.61 -2.72
N ALA A 12 -5.92 -14.06 -2.80
CA ALA A 12 -7.07 -14.73 -3.40
C ALA A 12 -6.94 -14.82 -4.93
N LEU A 13 -6.39 -13.79 -5.59
CA LEU A 13 -6.15 -13.76 -7.04
C LEU A 13 -5.08 -14.77 -7.46
N ILE A 14 -3.92 -14.79 -6.78
CA ILE A 14 -2.81 -15.71 -7.07
C ILE A 14 -3.25 -17.16 -6.88
N ALA A 15 -4.00 -17.44 -5.82
CA ALA A 15 -4.55 -18.77 -5.57
C ALA A 15 -5.48 -19.26 -6.70
N SER A 16 -6.32 -18.37 -7.23
CA SER A 16 -7.20 -18.69 -8.36
C SER A 16 -6.41 -19.03 -9.63
N MET A 17 -5.29 -18.32 -9.87
CA MET A 17 -4.40 -18.58 -11.00
C MET A 17 -3.63 -19.90 -10.85
N VAL A 18 -3.15 -20.23 -9.64
CA VAL A 18 -2.49 -21.51 -9.35
C VAL A 18 -3.45 -22.68 -9.57
N VAL A 19 -4.68 -22.59 -9.06
CA VAL A 19 -5.71 -23.62 -9.26
C VAL A 19 -6.03 -23.77 -10.75
N ALA A 20 -6.21 -22.66 -11.48
CA ALA A 20 -6.45 -22.70 -12.93
C ALA A 20 -5.28 -23.38 -13.69
N THR A 21 -4.04 -23.10 -13.29
CA THR A 21 -2.83 -23.67 -13.92
C THR A 21 -2.69 -25.17 -13.65
N VAL A 22 -2.96 -25.62 -12.42
CA VAL A 22 -2.97 -27.04 -12.05
C VAL A 22 -4.08 -27.79 -12.79
N MET A 23 -5.27 -27.19 -12.90
CA MET A 23 -6.37 -27.76 -13.67
C MET A 23 -6.01 -27.87 -15.15
N LEU A 24 -5.42 -26.84 -15.74
CA LEU A 24 -4.99 -26.84 -17.13
C LEU A 24 -3.95 -27.94 -17.41
N THR A 25 -2.98 -28.12 -16.51
CA THR A 25 -1.94 -29.16 -16.66
C THR A 25 -2.49 -30.58 -16.50
N ILE A 26 -3.42 -30.81 -15.57
CA ILE A 26 -4.10 -32.11 -15.43
C ILE A 26 -4.95 -32.40 -16.67
N VAL A 27 -5.72 -31.42 -17.16
CA VAL A 27 -6.56 -31.59 -18.35
C VAL A 27 -5.72 -31.86 -19.59
N LEU A 28 -4.62 -31.12 -19.80
CA LEU A 28 -3.69 -31.37 -20.91
C LEU A 28 -3.07 -32.77 -20.82
N SER A 29 -2.75 -33.25 -19.62
CA SER A 29 -2.23 -34.60 -19.40
C SER A 29 -3.25 -35.68 -19.75
N VAL A 30 -4.52 -35.48 -19.37
CA VAL A 30 -5.62 -36.40 -19.70
C VAL A 30 -5.95 -36.36 -21.20
N LEU A 31 -5.93 -35.18 -21.83
CA LEU A 31 -6.09 -35.02 -23.28
C LEU A 31 -4.98 -35.73 -24.04
N TYR A 32 -3.73 -35.60 -23.60
CA TYR A 32 -2.58 -36.28 -24.20
C TYR A 32 -2.72 -37.80 -24.14
N VAL A 33 -3.08 -38.35 -22.97
CA VAL A 33 -3.34 -39.79 -22.81
C VAL A 33 -4.53 -40.25 -23.68
N SER A 34 -5.59 -39.44 -23.75
CA SER A 34 -6.80 -39.75 -24.52
C SER A 34 -6.60 -39.69 -26.03
N LEU A 35 -5.77 -38.75 -26.52
CA LEU A 35 -5.37 -38.68 -27.93
C LEU A 35 -4.47 -39.84 -28.34
N ASN A 36 -3.66 -40.35 -27.40
CA ASN A 36 -2.76 -41.47 -27.64
C ASN A 36 -3.48 -42.83 -27.60
N MET A 37 -4.61 -42.92 -26.90
CA MET A 37 -5.49 -44.10 -26.93
C MET A 37 -6.52 -43.97 -28.06
N ARG A 38 -6.24 -44.61 -29.19
CA ARG A 38 -7.04 -44.59 -30.45
C ARG A 38 -8.52 -45.03 -30.35
N SER A 39 -9.08 -45.30 -29.18
CA SER A 39 -10.30 -46.09 -29.04
C SER A 39 -11.52 -45.44 -28.38
N SER A 40 -11.57 -44.16 -28.04
CA SER A 40 -12.87 -43.64 -27.58
C SER A 40 -13.08 -42.13 -27.79
N LEU A 41 -13.93 -41.83 -28.78
CA LEU A 41 -14.55 -40.51 -28.96
C LEU A 41 -15.34 -40.09 -27.71
N PHE A 42 -15.85 -41.04 -26.93
CA PHE A 42 -16.58 -40.77 -25.68
C PHE A 42 -15.67 -40.20 -24.58
N SER A 43 -14.48 -40.77 -24.36
CA SER A 43 -13.50 -40.22 -23.40
C SER A 43 -12.96 -38.86 -23.83
N PHE A 44 -12.89 -38.61 -25.14
CA PHE A 44 -12.56 -37.30 -25.67
C PHE A 44 -13.69 -36.29 -25.38
N VAL A 45 -14.95 -36.64 -25.63
CA VAL A 45 -16.11 -35.78 -25.35
C VAL A 45 -16.26 -35.51 -23.84
N ASP A 46 -16.09 -36.53 -22.99
CA ASP A 46 -16.12 -36.36 -21.53
C ASP A 46 -14.98 -35.47 -21.02
N SER A 47 -13.79 -35.57 -21.63
CA SER A 47 -12.64 -34.70 -21.33
C SER A 47 -12.89 -33.25 -21.76
N ILE A 48 -13.50 -33.05 -22.94
CA ILE A 48 -13.91 -31.73 -23.44
C ILE A 48 -14.99 -31.10 -22.54
N GLN A 49 -16.01 -31.87 -22.15
CA GLN A 49 -17.07 -31.43 -21.25
C GLN A 49 -16.50 -31.03 -19.87
N SER A 50 -15.55 -31.82 -19.38
CA SER A 50 -14.80 -31.57 -18.15
C SER A 50 -13.96 -30.30 -18.22
N PHE A 51 -13.30 -30.06 -19.35
CA PHE A 51 -12.55 -28.83 -19.64
C PHE A 51 -13.46 -27.61 -19.60
N TYR A 52 -14.59 -27.62 -20.33
CA TYR A 52 -15.54 -26.50 -20.34
C TYR A 52 -16.16 -26.23 -18.96
N SER A 53 -16.41 -27.27 -18.17
CA SER A 53 -16.94 -27.12 -16.81
C SER A 53 -15.89 -26.50 -15.86
N ALA A 54 -14.62 -26.88 -16.00
CA ALA A 54 -13.52 -26.28 -15.25
C ALA A 54 -13.27 -24.82 -15.67
N GLU A 55 -13.29 -24.52 -16.98
CA GLU A 55 -13.15 -23.16 -17.52
C GLU A 55 -14.28 -22.24 -17.04
N SER A 56 -15.53 -22.72 -17.04
CA SER A 56 -16.68 -21.99 -16.50
C SER A 56 -16.54 -21.71 -15.00
N GLY A 57 -16.04 -22.68 -14.22
CA GLY A 57 -15.80 -22.50 -12.78
C GLY A 57 -14.70 -21.48 -12.49
N VAL A 58 -13.64 -21.46 -13.30
CA VAL A 58 -12.57 -20.44 -13.22
C VAL A 58 -13.12 -19.05 -13.58
N GLY A 59 -13.97 -18.95 -14.61
CA GLY A 59 -14.62 -17.70 -15.00
C GLY A 59 -15.55 -17.14 -13.92
N GLU A 60 -16.36 -17.97 -13.28
CA GLU A 60 -17.21 -17.55 -12.15
C GLU A 60 -16.39 -17.13 -10.93
N ALA A 61 -15.31 -17.87 -10.60
CA ALA A 61 -14.40 -17.51 -9.53
C ALA A 61 -13.72 -16.14 -9.78
N LEU A 62 -13.24 -15.88 -11.00
CA LEU A 62 -12.66 -14.59 -11.39
C LEU A 62 -13.67 -13.44 -11.34
N MET A 63 -14.92 -13.67 -11.77
CA MET A 63 -15.97 -12.65 -11.74
C MET A 63 -16.43 -12.31 -10.31
N GLN A 64 -16.50 -13.30 -9.44
CA GLN A 64 -16.86 -13.09 -8.04
C GLN A 64 -15.68 -12.52 -7.22
N LEU A 65 -14.42 -12.87 -7.53
CA LEU A 65 -13.22 -12.20 -6.98
C LEU A 65 -13.22 -10.70 -7.27
N ARG A 66 -13.67 -10.30 -8.48
CA ARG A 66 -13.84 -8.89 -8.85
C ARG A 66 -14.94 -8.18 -8.06
N ARG A 67 -15.91 -8.90 -7.53
CA ARG A 67 -17.07 -8.34 -6.82
C ARG A 67 -16.92 -8.34 -5.29
N GLU A 68 -16.37 -9.42 -4.71
CA GLU A 68 -16.32 -9.63 -3.25
C GLU A 68 -15.02 -10.34 -2.81
N PRO A 69 -13.88 -9.63 -2.71
CA PRO A 69 -12.56 -10.23 -2.47
C PRO A 69 -12.36 -10.86 -1.07
N ASN A 70 -13.22 -10.52 -0.08
CA ASN A 70 -12.97 -10.82 1.33
C ASN A 70 -13.75 -12.03 1.89
N ASN A 71 -14.58 -12.72 1.10
CA ASN A 71 -15.55 -13.68 1.63
C ASN A 71 -15.72 -14.95 0.78
N PHE A 72 -14.62 -15.60 0.41
CA PHE A 72 -14.63 -16.73 -0.52
C PHE A 72 -14.47 -18.11 0.15
N SER A 73 -15.32 -19.05 -0.24
CA SER A 73 -15.16 -20.49 -0.01
C SER A 73 -15.34 -21.24 -1.32
N PHE A 74 -14.34 -22.03 -1.75
CA PHE A 74 -14.48 -22.89 -2.92
C PHE A 74 -15.19 -24.19 -2.49
N ASN A 75 -16.27 -24.55 -3.17
CA ASN A 75 -16.90 -25.85 -2.99
C ASN A 75 -16.02 -26.92 -3.66
N ASN A 76 -16.01 -28.14 -3.09
CA ASN A 76 -15.31 -29.29 -3.67
C ASN A 76 -15.75 -29.48 -5.13
N PHE A 77 -14.79 -29.58 -6.04
CA PHE A 77 -15.05 -29.77 -7.46
C PHE A 77 -14.76 -31.21 -7.86
N THR A 78 -15.72 -31.87 -8.52
CA THR A 78 -15.58 -33.27 -8.94
C THR A 78 -15.68 -33.39 -10.45
N VAL A 79 -14.61 -33.89 -11.10
CA VAL A 79 -14.55 -34.13 -12.54
C VAL A 79 -13.94 -35.49 -12.81
N GLY A 80 -14.63 -36.35 -13.58
CA GLY A 80 -14.11 -37.67 -13.96
C GLY A 80 -13.79 -38.62 -12.79
N GLY A 81 -14.45 -38.45 -11.63
CA GLY A 81 -14.17 -39.22 -10.41
C GLY A 81 -12.98 -38.70 -9.58
N ILE A 82 -12.38 -37.58 -9.99
CA ILE A 82 -11.37 -36.84 -9.24
C ILE A 82 -12.09 -35.75 -8.45
N THR A 83 -11.89 -35.70 -7.14
CA THR A 83 -12.38 -34.62 -6.29
C THR A 83 -11.19 -33.77 -5.87
N THR A 84 -11.22 -32.49 -6.21
CA THR A 84 -10.24 -31.52 -5.73
C THR A 84 -10.86 -30.73 -4.58
N ALA A 85 -10.15 -30.71 -3.45
CA ALA A 85 -10.50 -29.90 -2.28
C ALA A 85 -9.32 -28.98 -1.98
N THR A 86 -9.52 -27.68 -2.10
CA THR A 86 -8.50 -26.67 -1.83
C THR A 86 -8.78 -26.06 -0.47
N ASN A 87 -7.87 -26.23 0.47
CA ASN A 87 -8.00 -25.65 1.80
C ASN A 87 -6.93 -24.57 1.98
N PHE A 88 -7.38 -23.34 2.16
CA PHE A 88 -6.49 -22.26 2.55
C PHE A 88 -6.07 -22.48 3.98
N ILE A 89 -4.80 -22.83 4.18
CA ILE A 89 -4.21 -22.80 5.50
C ILE A 89 -3.46 -21.47 5.60
N GLU A 90 -4.10 -20.50 6.23
CA GLU A 90 -3.35 -19.37 6.79
C GLU A 90 -2.43 -19.89 7.90
N VAL A 91 -1.31 -20.47 7.52
CA VAL A 91 -0.16 -20.53 8.40
C VAL A 91 0.33 -19.09 8.47
N ALA A 92 0.50 -18.56 9.68
CA ALA A 92 1.06 -17.24 9.91
C ALA A 92 2.45 -17.15 9.27
N GLY A 93 2.51 -16.79 7.98
CA GLY A 93 3.70 -16.21 7.38
C GLY A 93 3.89 -14.86 8.06
N THR A 94 5.10 -14.56 8.48
CA THR A 94 5.44 -13.23 8.93
C THR A 94 5.31 -12.33 7.71
N CYS A 95 4.37 -11.40 7.76
CA CYS A 95 4.33 -10.26 6.84
C CYS A 95 5.45 -9.32 7.29
N ASP A 96 6.70 -9.73 7.03
CA ASP A 96 7.84 -8.93 7.41
C ASP A 96 7.85 -7.69 6.51
N LEU A 97 8.04 -6.54 7.15
CA LEU A 97 8.20 -5.31 6.39
C LEU A 97 9.51 -5.41 5.61
N PRO A 98 9.54 -4.94 4.35
CA PRO A 98 10.76 -4.84 3.58
C PRO A 98 11.85 -4.11 4.40
N PRO A 99 13.13 -4.49 4.32
CA PRO A 99 14.21 -3.87 5.10
C PRO A 99 14.25 -2.33 4.99
N GLU A 100 13.92 -1.79 3.82
CA GLU A 100 13.76 -0.36 3.53
C GLU A 100 12.64 0.32 4.33
N CYS A 101 11.71 -0.45 4.88
CA CYS A 101 10.62 0.01 5.74
C CYS A 101 10.88 -0.23 7.23
N GLN A 102 12.06 -0.76 7.60
CA GLN A 102 12.43 -1.08 8.97
C GLN A 102 13.23 0.07 9.61
N TYR A 103 12.50 1.05 10.14
CA TYR A 103 13.09 2.15 10.91
C TYR A 103 13.01 1.92 12.41
N VAL A 104 13.99 2.45 13.14
CA VAL A 104 14.00 2.41 14.61
C VAL A 104 12.82 3.25 15.13
N PRO A 105 11.95 2.71 16.00
CA PRO A 105 10.82 3.47 16.51
C PRO A 105 11.26 4.74 17.24
N GLY A 106 10.59 5.87 16.95
CA GLY A 106 10.88 7.15 17.61
C GLY A 106 11.98 7.97 16.94
N THR A 107 12.48 7.57 15.77
CA THR A 107 13.49 8.36 15.04
C THR A 107 12.92 9.52 14.22
N GLY A 108 11.60 9.70 14.17
CA GLY A 108 10.96 10.85 13.55
C GLY A 108 10.24 10.51 12.24
N TRP A 109 10.40 11.38 11.24
CA TRP A 109 9.62 11.38 10.01
C TRP A 109 10.49 11.04 8.80
N TRP A 110 9.91 10.38 7.81
CA TRP A 110 10.47 10.36 6.47
C TRP A 110 10.10 11.68 5.80
N GLY A 111 11.07 12.48 5.37
CA GLY A 111 10.86 13.78 4.76
C GLY A 111 11.34 13.81 3.31
N GLU A 112 10.49 14.29 2.43
CA GLU A 112 10.77 14.52 1.02
C GLU A 112 10.75 16.03 0.75
N TYR A 113 11.76 16.52 0.05
CA TYR A 113 12.00 17.95 -0.15
C TYR A 113 11.96 18.27 -1.64
N PHE A 114 11.13 19.24 -2.02
CA PHE A 114 10.90 19.64 -3.39
C PHE A 114 11.22 21.12 -3.57
N ASN A 115 11.89 21.45 -4.68
CA ASN A 115 12.22 22.83 -5.03
C ASN A 115 11.56 23.19 -6.37
N LEU A 116 10.91 24.34 -6.43
CA LEU A 116 10.12 24.81 -7.54
C LEU A 116 10.66 26.14 -8.06
N SER A 117 10.44 26.40 -9.35
CA SER A 117 10.74 27.71 -9.94
C SER A 117 9.63 28.72 -9.60
N VAL A 118 9.99 29.99 -9.46
CA VAL A 118 9.11 31.17 -9.43
C VAL A 118 8.21 31.24 -10.67
N ASN A 119 8.61 30.61 -11.78
CA ASN A 119 7.80 30.55 -12.99
C ASN A 119 6.74 29.43 -12.94
N HIS A 120 6.71 28.64 -11.86
CA HIS A 120 5.66 27.65 -11.65
C HIS A 120 4.29 28.36 -11.56
N PRO A 121 3.25 27.87 -12.26
CA PRO A 121 1.97 28.57 -12.37
C PRO A 121 1.27 28.92 -11.05
N ASP A 122 1.58 28.20 -9.98
CA ASP A 122 0.96 28.37 -8.65
C ASP A 122 1.81 29.18 -7.64
N MET A 123 3.07 29.48 -8.00
CA MET A 123 3.98 30.29 -7.17
C MET A 123 3.73 31.77 -7.37
N GLU A 124 3.84 32.58 -6.30
CA GLU A 124 3.61 34.04 -6.33
C GLU A 124 2.20 34.48 -6.78
N VAL A 125 1.22 33.56 -6.80
CA VAL A 125 -0.15 33.92 -7.19
C VAL A 125 -0.93 34.45 -5.99
N ASN A 126 -1.32 35.73 -6.06
CA ASN A 126 -2.07 36.41 -5.02
C ASN A 126 -3.29 37.21 -5.56
N PRO A 127 -4.54 36.87 -5.16
CA PRO A 127 -4.92 35.65 -4.44
C PRO A 127 -5.04 34.49 -5.44
N TYR A 128 -4.33 33.38 -5.19
CA TYR A 128 -4.74 32.09 -5.73
C TYR A 128 -6.12 31.71 -5.13
N PRO A 129 -7.01 30.97 -5.83
CA PRO A 129 -8.37 30.69 -5.34
C PRO A 129 -8.41 29.95 -4.00
N GLY A 130 -8.44 30.70 -2.91
CA GLY A 130 -8.83 30.24 -1.57
C GLY A 130 -8.03 29.05 -1.03
N PRO A 131 -8.38 28.59 0.18
CA PRO A 131 -7.84 27.35 0.71
C PRO A 131 -8.21 26.18 -0.20
N THR A 132 -7.21 25.39 -0.62
CA THR A 132 -7.43 24.14 -1.37
C THR A 132 -7.73 22.97 -0.42
N PRO A 133 -8.73 22.12 -0.74
CA PRO A 133 -9.14 21.00 0.10
C PRO A 133 -8.06 19.96 0.41
N THR A 134 -7.19 19.65 -0.56
CA THR A 134 -6.19 18.58 -0.47
C THR A 134 -4.86 19.00 -1.12
N PRO A 135 -3.71 18.57 -0.59
CA PRO A 135 -2.42 18.84 -1.22
C PRO A 135 -2.27 18.21 -2.61
N THR A 136 -3.00 17.10 -2.88
CA THR A 136 -2.92 16.33 -4.13
C THR A 136 -3.63 16.98 -5.32
N GLU A 137 -4.26 18.14 -5.15
CA GLU A 137 -4.79 18.93 -6.27
C GLU A 137 -3.68 19.68 -7.03
N HIS A 138 -2.48 19.69 -6.45
CA HIS A 138 -1.29 20.35 -6.98
C HIS A 138 -0.25 19.32 -7.40
N ASP A 139 0.59 19.70 -8.36
CA ASP A 139 1.76 18.93 -8.81
C ASP A 139 3.01 19.21 -7.96
N TRP A 140 2.91 19.99 -6.89
CA TRP A 140 4.06 20.49 -6.13
C TRP A 140 4.90 19.41 -5.44
N TYR A 141 4.35 18.20 -5.31
CA TYR A 141 4.98 17.04 -4.68
C TYR A 141 5.36 15.95 -5.70
N ASP A 142 5.32 16.27 -6.99
CA ASP A 142 5.74 15.34 -8.04
C ASP A 142 7.27 15.14 -8.01
N ASP A 143 7.71 13.93 -8.34
CA ASP A 143 9.13 13.54 -8.37
C ASP A 143 10.01 14.44 -9.26
N ILE A 144 9.42 15.16 -10.22
CA ILE A 144 10.17 16.11 -11.07
C ILE A 144 10.72 17.31 -10.30
N TYR A 145 10.09 17.66 -9.17
CA TYR A 145 10.52 18.74 -8.27
C TYR A 145 11.32 18.21 -7.08
N LYS A 146 11.32 16.89 -6.86
CA LYS A 146 12.01 16.26 -5.73
C LYS A 146 13.51 16.45 -5.85
N THR A 147 14.12 16.90 -4.76
CA THR A 147 15.56 17.18 -4.68
C THR A 147 16.28 16.14 -3.84
N TYR A 148 15.79 15.87 -2.62
CA TYR A 148 16.36 14.88 -1.72
C TYR A 148 15.32 14.39 -0.69
N GLU A 149 15.69 13.32 0.00
CA GLU A 149 14.92 12.68 1.04
C GLU A 149 15.80 12.54 2.29
N GLN A 150 15.21 12.66 3.48
CA GLN A 150 15.94 12.49 4.74
C GLN A 150 15.03 12.03 5.88
N ILE A 151 15.64 11.67 7.01
CA ILE A 151 14.92 11.45 8.27
C ILE A 151 14.96 12.72 9.10
N ASP A 152 13.78 13.29 9.36
CA ASP A 152 13.63 14.44 10.24
C ASP A 152 13.21 13.99 11.64
N ALA A 153 14.14 14.09 12.60
CA ALA A 153 13.90 13.68 13.98
C ALA A 153 12.77 14.47 14.67
N SER A 154 12.51 15.69 14.20
CA SER A 154 11.46 16.59 14.68
C SER A 154 11.08 17.55 13.54
N LEU A 155 9.79 17.89 13.44
CA LEU A 155 9.30 18.89 12.49
C LEU A 155 9.14 20.27 13.14
N GLN A 156 9.85 20.54 14.23
CA GLN A 156 9.87 21.83 14.91
C GLN A 156 11.01 22.69 14.34
N PHE A 157 10.84 23.18 13.11
CA PHE A 157 11.77 24.14 12.52
C PHE A 157 11.48 25.56 13.02
N ALA A 158 12.23 26.54 12.48
CA ALA A 158 11.98 27.93 12.81
C ALA A 158 10.63 28.37 12.22
N VAL A 159 9.85 29.14 12.99
CA VAL A 159 8.54 29.67 12.57
C VAL A 159 8.64 31.03 11.87
N SER A 160 9.87 31.46 11.57
CA SER A 160 10.23 32.67 10.81
C SER A 160 11.68 32.52 10.36
N GLY A 161 11.98 33.00 9.15
CA GLY A 161 13.29 32.89 8.52
C GLY A 161 13.76 31.46 8.28
N TRP A 162 12.86 30.50 8.09
CA TRP A 162 13.24 29.11 7.79
C TRP A 162 13.27 28.84 6.29
N PHE A 163 14.47 28.81 5.72
CA PHE A 163 14.71 28.54 4.30
C PHE A 163 15.59 27.30 4.18
N PRO A 164 15.02 26.09 3.99
CA PRO A 164 15.77 24.83 4.06
C PRO A 164 16.78 24.66 2.92
N TYR A 165 16.58 25.36 1.80
CA TYR A 165 17.48 25.31 0.65
C TYR A 165 18.64 26.30 0.71
N ASP A 166 18.57 27.31 1.57
CA ASP A 166 19.59 28.36 1.64
C ASP A 166 20.98 27.79 1.98
N GLY A 167 21.95 28.02 1.08
CA GLY A 167 23.33 27.54 1.20
C GLY A 167 23.52 26.05 0.87
N THR A 168 22.50 25.36 0.39
CA THR A 168 22.59 23.97 -0.06
C THR A 168 23.04 23.88 -1.53
N VAL A 169 23.31 22.66 -2.00
CA VAL A 169 23.61 22.40 -3.42
C VAL A 169 22.36 22.45 -4.33
N TRP A 170 21.18 22.46 -3.72
CA TRP A 170 19.88 22.47 -4.40
C TRP A 170 19.21 23.85 -4.37
N GLU A 171 19.91 24.86 -3.84
CA GLU A 171 19.44 26.24 -3.78
C GLU A 171 19.20 26.80 -5.19
N ASP A 172 18.03 27.37 -5.40
CA ASP A 172 17.73 28.19 -6.57
C ASP A 172 16.92 29.43 -6.17
N ARG A 173 17.63 30.49 -5.74
CA ARG A 173 16.97 31.73 -5.28
C ARG A 173 16.30 32.53 -6.40
N GLU A 174 16.60 32.24 -7.67
CA GLU A 174 16.05 32.95 -8.83
C GLU A 174 16.07 34.50 -8.75
N GLY A 175 17.07 35.06 -8.06
CA GLY A 175 17.26 36.51 -7.88
C GLY A 175 16.69 37.10 -6.57
N PHE A 176 16.07 36.28 -5.72
CA PHE A 176 15.60 36.68 -4.39
C PHE A 176 16.70 36.56 -3.31
N ALA A 177 16.39 37.07 -2.12
CA ALA A 177 17.30 37.00 -0.97
C ALA A 177 17.43 35.57 -0.40
N HIS A 178 16.37 34.79 -0.50
CA HIS A 178 16.24 33.40 -0.04
C HIS A 178 15.56 32.57 -1.13
N ASP A 179 15.63 31.26 -0.99
CA ASP A 179 14.83 30.32 -1.77
C ASP A 179 13.42 30.21 -1.16
N TYR A 180 12.39 30.65 -1.90
CA TYR A 180 11.01 30.87 -1.42
C TYR A 180 9.97 29.96 -2.09
N HIS A 181 10.37 29.04 -2.97
CA HIS A 181 9.42 28.25 -3.74
C HIS A 181 9.70 26.78 -3.53
N PHE A 182 9.23 26.27 -2.39
CA PHE A 182 9.56 24.92 -1.99
C PHE A 182 8.40 24.25 -1.27
N THR A 183 8.38 22.93 -1.36
CA THR A 183 7.41 22.13 -0.62
C THR A 183 8.09 20.98 0.09
N GLN A 184 7.43 20.51 1.15
CA GLN A 184 7.86 19.34 1.89
C GLN A 184 6.69 18.40 2.14
N HIS A 185 6.98 17.11 2.04
CA HIS A 185 6.08 16.05 2.41
C HIS A 185 6.76 15.17 3.47
N TRP A 186 6.13 15.07 4.64
CA TRP A 186 6.58 14.19 5.71
C TRP A 186 5.60 13.07 5.95
N ARG A 187 6.11 11.85 6.10
CA ARG A 187 5.31 10.66 6.34
C ARG A 187 5.87 9.83 7.49
N ALA A 188 4.99 9.44 8.41
CA ALA A 188 5.35 8.60 9.54
C ALA A 188 4.25 7.62 9.93
N ARG A 189 4.68 6.52 10.52
CA ARG A 189 3.84 5.62 11.28
C ARG A 189 3.86 6.07 12.75
N VAL A 190 2.77 6.70 13.17
CA VAL A 190 2.57 7.21 14.53
C VAL A 190 1.88 6.14 15.37
N THR A 191 2.60 5.59 16.33
CA THR A 191 2.09 4.57 17.26
C THR A 191 1.45 5.24 18.46
N ALA A 192 0.12 5.13 18.57
CA ALA A 192 -0.64 5.67 19.69
C ALA A 192 -0.86 4.60 20.78
N PRO A 193 -0.67 4.93 22.08
CA PRO A 193 -0.86 3.98 23.18
C PRO A 193 -2.33 3.54 23.38
N SER A 194 -3.29 4.35 22.93
CA SER A 194 -4.72 4.08 23.06
C SER A 194 -5.50 4.80 21.97
N ASN A 195 -6.75 4.39 21.73
CA ASN A 195 -7.68 5.19 20.92
C ASN A 195 -7.90 6.53 21.63
N GLY A 196 -7.76 7.65 20.93
CA GLY A 196 -7.97 8.94 21.56
C GLY A 196 -7.70 10.14 20.65
N ASN A 197 -8.04 11.31 21.17
CA ASN A 197 -7.73 12.60 20.59
C ASN A 197 -6.36 13.06 21.10
N TYR A 198 -5.44 13.32 20.17
CA TYR A 198 -4.08 13.77 20.46
C TYR A 198 -3.92 15.22 20.01
N THR A 199 -3.59 16.09 20.97
CA THR A 199 -3.43 17.52 20.69
C THR A 199 -2.21 17.77 19.82
N TYR A 200 -2.40 18.51 18.73
CA TYR A 200 -1.34 18.95 17.83
C TYR A 200 -1.19 20.47 17.88
N THR A 201 0.01 20.93 17.54
CA THR A 201 0.32 22.32 17.22
C THR A 201 0.98 22.33 15.84
N LEU A 202 0.45 23.17 14.95
CA LEU A 202 0.93 23.40 13.59
C LEU A 202 1.13 24.90 13.41
N ASN A 203 2.31 25.33 12.99
CA ASN A 203 2.59 26.68 12.54
C ASN A 203 3.13 26.58 11.10
N SER A 204 2.53 27.30 10.16
CA SER A 204 3.01 27.39 8.79
C SER A 204 2.87 28.80 8.24
N ASP A 205 3.81 29.15 7.38
CA ASP A 205 3.86 30.27 6.43
C ASP A 205 4.43 29.61 5.18
N ASP A 206 3.69 29.27 4.13
CA ASP A 206 2.25 29.45 3.89
C ASP A 206 1.43 28.16 4.21
N ASP A 207 1.22 27.34 3.19
CA ASP A 207 0.20 26.31 3.10
C ASP A 207 0.60 25.06 3.89
N SER A 208 -0.34 24.44 4.62
CA SER A 208 -0.09 23.11 5.18
C SER A 208 -1.34 22.23 5.38
N TRP A 209 -1.12 20.91 5.36
CA TRP A 209 -2.13 19.89 5.62
C TRP A 209 -1.58 18.79 6.50
N VAL A 210 -2.47 18.19 7.29
CA VAL A 210 -2.20 16.93 8.00
C VAL A 210 -3.24 15.91 7.60
N LEU A 211 -2.78 14.75 7.15
CA LEU A 211 -3.61 13.62 6.76
C LEU A 211 -3.40 12.47 7.74
N VAL A 212 -4.48 11.72 8.00
CA VAL A 212 -4.42 10.44 8.73
C VAL A 212 -5.05 9.37 7.85
N GLY A 213 -4.26 8.38 7.46
CA GLY A 213 -4.70 7.33 6.53
C GLY A 213 -5.20 7.88 5.19
N GLY A 214 -4.52 8.89 4.64
CA GLY A 214 -4.87 9.55 3.37
C GLY A 214 -6.06 10.51 3.45
N ILE A 215 -6.63 10.77 4.64
CA ILE A 215 -7.75 11.72 4.80
C ILE A 215 -7.24 13.00 5.46
N VAL A 216 -7.49 14.15 4.84
CA VAL A 216 -7.18 15.48 5.41
C VAL A 216 -7.97 15.70 6.69
N VAL A 217 -7.27 15.80 7.82
CA VAL A 217 -7.85 16.08 9.15
C VAL A 217 -7.52 17.49 9.64
N VAL A 218 -6.44 18.08 9.14
CA VAL A 218 -6.09 19.49 9.35
C VAL A 218 -5.80 20.11 7.99
N ASN A 219 -6.40 21.26 7.75
CA ASN A 219 -6.17 22.05 6.56
C ASN A 219 -5.88 23.49 7.00
N ASN A 220 -4.70 23.99 6.64
CA ASN A 220 -4.23 25.34 6.85
C ASN A 220 -3.66 25.89 5.53
N SER A 221 -4.45 25.78 4.46
CA SER A 221 -4.06 26.23 3.13
C SER A 221 -4.47 27.68 2.83
N GLY A 222 -3.86 28.22 1.78
CA GLY A 222 -3.89 29.62 1.37
C GLY A 222 -2.64 30.37 1.82
N THR A 223 -2.21 31.36 1.02
CA THR A 223 -1.09 32.23 1.39
C THR A 223 -1.47 33.08 2.59
N HIS A 224 -0.65 33.03 3.63
CA HIS A 224 -0.82 33.75 4.86
C HIS A 224 0.51 33.84 5.62
N ALA A 225 0.75 34.95 6.30
CA ALA A 225 1.85 35.02 7.26
C ALA A 225 1.73 33.93 8.34
N ALA A 226 2.87 33.56 8.94
CA ALA A 226 3.00 32.51 9.93
C ALA A 226 1.85 32.50 10.96
N PHE A 227 1.06 31.43 10.95
CA PHE A 227 -0.11 31.28 11.81
C PHE A 227 -0.10 29.93 12.53
N THR A 228 -0.38 29.94 13.84
CA THR A 228 -0.46 28.72 14.64
C THR A 228 -1.89 28.21 14.75
N LYS A 229 -2.10 26.97 14.29
CA LYS A 229 -3.31 26.19 14.48
C LYS A 229 -3.08 25.09 15.53
N THR A 230 -3.98 25.00 16.49
CA THR A 230 -4.00 23.93 17.50
C THR A 230 -5.34 23.23 17.47
N GLY A 231 -5.35 21.95 17.82
CA GLY A 231 -6.55 21.13 17.85
C GLY A 231 -6.21 19.71 18.24
N ASP A 232 -7.15 18.80 18.00
CA ASP A 232 -6.95 17.39 18.28
C ASP A 232 -7.13 16.56 17.01
N ILE A 233 -6.25 15.56 16.83
CA ILE A 233 -6.37 14.54 15.80
C ILE A 233 -6.70 13.21 16.48
N PHE A 234 -7.74 12.52 15.99
CA PHE A 234 -8.06 11.19 16.48
C PHE A 234 -7.09 10.16 15.91
N LEU A 235 -6.44 9.39 16.78
CA LEU A 235 -5.60 8.25 16.41
C LEU A 235 -6.16 6.97 17.04
N SER A 236 -6.15 5.87 16.28
CA SER A 236 -6.46 4.55 16.80
C SER A 236 -5.25 3.99 17.57
N ALA A 237 -5.48 3.18 18.58
CA ALA A 237 -4.44 2.45 19.29
C ALA A 237 -3.59 1.64 18.30
N GLY A 238 -2.27 1.70 18.46
CA GLY A 238 -1.33 1.12 17.52
C GLY A 238 -0.97 2.10 16.41
N ASN A 239 -0.68 1.56 15.22
CA ASN A 239 -0.07 2.30 14.12
C ASN A 239 -1.11 3.10 13.32
N ASN A 240 -0.83 4.39 13.13
CA ASN A 240 -1.58 5.28 12.24
C ASN A 240 -0.60 5.89 11.24
N ILE A 241 -0.94 5.91 9.96
CA ILE A 241 -0.14 6.63 8.97
C ILE A 241 -0.55 8.09 9.03
N VAL A 242 0.42 8.95 9.30
CA VAL A 242 0.24 10.40 9.36
C VAL A 242 1.15 11.02 8.31
N GLU A 243 0.57 11.87 7.49
CA GLU A 243 1.25 12.60 6.43
C GLU A 243 1.06 14.10 6.67
N ILE A 244 2.10 14.86 6.40
CA ILE A 244 2.12 16.30 6.57
C ILE A 244 2.67 16.91 5.30
N TYR A 245 1.91 17.83 4.73
CA TYR A 245 2.28 18.55 3.53
C TYR A 245 2.46 20.01 3.88
N PHE A 246 3.50 20.63 3.35
CA PHE A 246 3.79 22.04 3.51
C PHE A 246 4.21 22.64 2.16
N ALA A 247 3.86 23.89 1.90
CA ALA A 247 4.33 24.64 0.75
C ALA A 247 4.58 26.11 1.11
N GLU A 248 5.80 26.56 0.85
CA GLU A 248 6.19 27.96 0.79
C GLU A 248 6.12 28.40 -0.68
N ARG A 249 5.33 29.44 -0.94
CA ARG A 249 5.02 29.88 -2.31
C ARG A 249 4.97 31.40 -2.45
N HIS A 250 5.44 32.13 -1.45
CA HIS A 250 5.50 33.57 -1.44
C HIS A 250 6.87 34.09 -0.98
N THR A 251 7.29 35.21 -1.54
CA THR A 251 8.64 35.79 -1.34
C THR A 251 8.80 36.60 -0.06
N VAL A 252 8.03 36.31 0.99
CA VAL A 252 8.03 37.07 2.26
C VAL A 252 7.98 36.13 3.45
N GLU A 253 9.11 36.04 4.18
CA GLU A 253 9.28 35.10 5.31
C GLU A 253 9.08 33.64 4.89
N SER A 254 9.22 32.74 5.86
CA SER A 254 8.87 31.31 5.77
C SER A 254 9.02 30.73 7.17
N GLY A 255 8.17 29.77 7.51
CA GLY A 255 8.24 29.10 8.79
C GLY A 255 7.41 27.83 8.83
N PHE A 256 7.94 26.80 9.47
CA PHE A 256 7.19 25.57 9.70
C PHE A 256 7.49 24.95 11.06
N SER A 257 6.44 24.54 11.76
CA SER A 257 6.55 23.77 12.99
C SER A 257 5.35 22.86 13.18
N PHE A 258 5.56 21.56 13.34
CA PHE A 258 4.52 20.61 13.73
C PHE A 258 4.97 19.70 14.87
N TYR A 259 4.11 19.51 15.86
CA TYR A 259 4.28 18.49 16.89
C TYR A 259 2.97 18.06 17.55
N PHE A 260 2.95 16.82 18.03
CA PHE A 260 1.95 16.37 19.00
C PHE A 260 2.41 16.69 20.42
N SER A 261 1.48 17.09 21.28
CA SER A 261 1.78 17.43 22.68
C SER A 261 2.00 16.20 23.57
N ASP A 262 1.52 15.02 23.16
CA ASP A 262 1.70 13.78 23.92
C ASP A 262 3.06 13.14 23.61
N PRO A 263 4.00 13.10 24.57
CA PRO A 263 5.33 12.52 24.36
C PRO A 263 5.32 10.99 24.29
N ASN A 264 4.20 10.32 24.55
CA ASN A 264 4.09 8.86 24.46
C ASN A 264 3.78 8.38 23.03
N LEU A 265 3.52 9.29 22.09
CA LEU A 265 3.44 8.94 20.68
C LEU A 265 4.82 8.57 20.15
N ILE A 266 4.91 7.41 19.52
CA ILE A 266 6.17 6.96 18.89
C ILE A 266 6.06 7.23 17.40
N ILE A 267 6.85 8.17 16.91
CA ILE A 267 6.88 8.58 15.51
C ILE A 267 8.01 7.82 14.81
N THR A 268 7.65 6.98 13.84
CA THR A 268 8.61 6.15 13.09
C THR A 268 8.55 6.53 11.61
N PRO A 269 9.69 6.78 10.93
CA PRO A 269 9.70 7.12 9.51
C PRO A 269 8.97 6.07 8.68
N TRP A 270 8.25 6.52 7.65
CA TRP A 270 7.43 5.64 6.83
C TRP A 270 7.42 6.10 5.37
N PRO A 271 8.44 5.74 4.57
CA PRO A 271 8.52 6.09 3.15
C PRO A 271 7.30 5.68 2.33
N GLU A 272 7.11 6.28 1.16
CA GLU A 272 6.15 5.80 0.17
C GLU A 272 6.47 4.35 -0.25
N GLY A 273 5.45 3.56 -0.60
CA GLY A 273 5.58 2.13 -0.86
C GLY A 273 5.63 1.24 0.40
N CYS A 274 6.01 1.78 1.56
CA CYS A 274 5.92 1.04 2.81
C CYS A 274 4.44 0.80 3.22
N GLY A 275 4.04 -0.47 3.36
CA GLY A 275 2.72 -0.87 3.83
C GLY A 275 1.64 -1.02 2.75
N GLU A 276 1.94 -0.74 1.49
CA GLU A 276 1.03 -1.01 0.38
C GLU A 276 0.94 -2.50 0.07
N ASP A 277 1.99 -3.26 0.40
CA ASP A 277 1.98 -4.71 0.29
C ASP A 277 3.04 -5.29 1.24
N PRO A 278 2.66 -5.73 2.46
CA PRO A 278 3.59 -6.56 3.22
C PRO A 278 3.88 -7.81 2.39
N GLU A 279 5.13 -8.23 2.27
CA GLU A 279 5.52 -9.53 1.72
C GLU A 279 4.88 -10.64 2.56
N CYS A 280 3.59 -10.89 2.37
CA CYS A 280 2.86 -11.91 3.08
C CYS A 280 3.07 -13.20 2.30
N ASN A 281 3.96 -14.05 2.81
CA ASN A 281 4.06 -15.42 2.35
C ASN A 281 2.71 -16.11 2.55
N SER A 282 1.94 -16.28 1.47
CA SER A 282 0.69 -17.04 1.50
C SER A 282 1.03 -18.52 1.35
N ASN A 283 0.65 -19.33 2.35
CA ASN A 283 0.70 -20.78 2.24
C ASN A 283 -0.64 -21.29 1.71
N ILE A 284 -0.62 -22.02 0.60
CA ILE A 284 -1.81 -22.63 -0.01
C ILE A 284 -1.63 -24.14 0.04
N GLU A 285 -2.56 -24.86 0.68
CA GLU A 285 -2.57 -26.32 0.60
C GLU A 285 -3.65 -26.80 -0.37
N SER A 286 -3.22 -27.60 -1.34
CA SER A 286 -4.09 -28.24 -2.30
C SER A 286 -4.10 -29.73 -2.04
N ILE A 287 -5.31 -30.29 -1.89
CA ILE A 287 -5.53 -31.73 -1.79
C ILE A 287 -6.25 -32.19 -3.06
N ALA A 288 -5.59 -33.06 -3.81
CA ALA A 288 -6.19 -33.74 -4.95
C ALA A 288 -6.42 -35.21 -4.60
N SER A 289 -7.67 -35.67 -4.67
CA SER A 289 -8.03 -37.05 -4.37
C SER A 289 -8.69 -37.73 -5.58
N THR A 290 -8.30 -38.97 -5.80
CA THR A 290 -8.92 -39.92 -6.73
C THR A 290 -9.44 -41.12 -5.93
N THR A 291 -10.17 -42.03 -6.58
CA THR A 291 -10.57 -43.31 -5.96
C THR A 291 -9.41 -44.23 -5.58
N ARG A 292 -8.17 -43.94 -6.03
CA ARG A 292 -6.99 -44.81 -5.81
C ARG A 292 -5.82 -44.13 -5.08
N ALA A 293 -5.79 -42.80 -5.02
CA ALA A 293 -4.69 -42.05 -4.45
C ALA A 293 -5.13 -40.64 -4.05
N THR A 294 -4.54 -40.13 -2.97
CA THR A 294 -4.61 -38.73 -2.55
C THR A 294 -3.23 -38.12 -2.63
N ARG A 295 -3.15 -36.85 -2.99
CA ARG A 295 -1.92 -36.05 -3.00
C ARG A 295 -2.19 -34.74 -2.30
N GLN A 296 -1.28 -34.34 -1.41
CA GLN A 296 -1.34 -33.06 -0.72
C GLN A 296 -0.06 -32.29 -0.98
N ALA A 297 -0.20 -31.10 -1.55
CA ALA A 297 0.91 -30.18 -1.82
C ALA A 297 0.67 -28.86 -1.10
N ARG A 298 1.74 -28.28 -0.55
CA ARG A 298 1.76 -26.92 -0.02
C ARG A 298 2.56 -26.03 -0.96
N TYR A 299 1.97 -24.93 -1.35
CA TYR A 299 2.60 -23.84 -2.09
C TYR A 299 2.86 -22.68 -1.14
N THR A 300 4.02 -22.05 -1.26
CA THR A 300 4.42 -20.84 -0.52
C THR A 300 4.75 -19.77 -1.55
N CYS A 301 3.98 -18.69 -1.58
CA CYS A 301 4.06 -17.65 -2.62
C CYS A 301 4.31 -16.27 -2.03
N ASN A 302 5.10 -15.45 -2.71
CA ASN A 302 5.42 -14.06 -2.38
C ASN A 302 4.69 -13.09 -3.35
N GLN A 303 3.38 -12.88 -3.20
CA GLN A 303 2.57 -11.95 -4.02
C GLN A 303 2.56 -12.14 -5.56
N GLU A 304 3.47 -12.93 -6.12
CA GLU A 304 3.55 -13.27 -7.53
C GLU A 304 3.57 -14.79 -7.69
N ILE A 305 2.84 -15.30 -8.67
CA ILE A 305 2.78 -16.74 -8.93
C ILE A 305 4.14 -17.31 -9.37
N GLU A 306 4.98 -16.46 -9.95
CA GLU A 306 6.27 -16.83 -10.53
C GLU A 306 7.30 -17.25 -9.48
N ASN A 307 7.17 -16.79 -8.23
CA ASN A 307 8.05 -17.20 -7.13
C ASN A 307 7.37 -18.07 -6.07
N CYS A 308 6.27 -18.75 -6.44
CA CYS A 308 5.71 -19.81 -5.60
C CYS A 308 6.64 -21.03 -5.53
N ALA A 309 7.14 -21.36 -4.34
CA ALA A 309 7.76 -22.65 -4.04
C ALA A 309 6.68 -23.69 -3.68
N TRP A 310 6.92 -24.98 -3.94
CA TRP A 310 5.99 -26.05 -3.55
C TRP A 310 6.69 -27.21 -2.85
N THR A 311 5.96 -27.88 -1.96
CA THR A 311 6.41 -29.07 -1.24
C THR A 311 5.28 -30.10 -1.15
N GLU A 312 5.59 -31.39 -1.32
CA GLU A 312 4.64 -32.48 -1.09
C GLU A 312 4.58 -32.77 0.42
N LEU A 313 3.39 -32.68 1.02
CA LEU A 313 3.21 -32.88 2.47
C LEU A 313 2.98 -34.35 2.83
N ALA A 314 2.37 -35.13 1.91
CA ALA A 314 2.22 -36.57 2.01
C ALA A 314 1.95 -37.20 0.62
N PRO A 315 2.56 -38.36 0.31
CA PRO A 315 2.19 -39.20 -0.84
C PRO A 315 0.94 -40.05 -0.60
#